data_AF-A0A7V1D034-F1
#
_entry.id   AF-A0A7V1D034-F1
#
_cell.length_a   1.000
_cell.length_b   1.000
_cell.length_c   1.000
_cell.angle_alpha   90.00
_cell.angle_beta   90.00
_cell.angle_gamma   90.00
#
_symmetry.space_group_name_H-M   'P 1'
#
loop_
_entity.id
_entity.type
_entity.pdbx_description
1 polymer ?
#
loop_
_entity_poly.entity_id
_entity_poly.type
_entity_poly.pdbx_seq_one_letter_code
_entity_poly.pdbx_strand_id
1 'polypeptide(L)'
;MACNCCGKALNSGMVQKKDSSTGQKFKSCPHCSDANSSEHVFHPYPASFGITPARKTARNPDGYQSYCIDCRRLKKGVASKAFHNGRLCSTL
;
A
#
# COMPACT_ATOMS: atom_id res chain seq x y z
N MET A 1 -10.87 10.29 -1.21
CA MET A 1 -11.35 9.67 0.05
C MET A 1 -10.20 9.59 1.05
N ALA A 2 -10.48 9.83 2.33
CA ALA A 2 -9.52 9.69 3.43
C ALA A 2 -9.72 8.35 4.16
N CYS A 3 -8.67 7.83 4.79
CA CYS A 3 -8.71 6.62 5.60
C CYS A 3 -9.42 6.91 6.93
N ASN A 4 -10.44 6.11 7.26
CA ASN A 4 -11.18 6.27 8.52
C ASN A 4 -10.34 6.04 9.78
N CYS A 5 -9.26 5.24 9.69
CA CYS A 5 -8.39 4.96 10.83
C CYS A 5 -7.34 6.06 11.10
N CYS A 6 -6.68 6.57 10.06
CA CYS A 6 -5.54 7.50 10.24
C CYS A 6 -5.73 8.88 9.60
N GLY A 7 -6.87 9.14 8.96
CA GLY A 7 -7.20 10.42 8.31
C GLY A 7 -6.43 10.74 7.03
N LYS A 8 -5.41 9.95 6.66
CA LYS A 8 -4.60 10.19 5.45
C LYS A 8 -5.32 9.72 4.18
N ALA A 9 -5.01 10.35 3.04
CA ALA A 9 -5.64 10.03 1.76
C ALA A 9 -5.43 8.55 1.35
N LEU A 10 -6.50 7.85 0.95
CA LEU A 10 -6.48 6.42 0.57
C LEU A 10 -5.57 6.14 -0.64
N ASN A 11 -5.48 7.10 -1.56
CA ASN A 11 -4.65 6.98 -2.76
C ASN A 11 -3.15 7.28 -2.51
N SER A 12 -2.73 7.52 -1.27
CA SER A 12 -1.32 7.79 -0.93
C SER A 12 -0.48 6.52 -0.94
N GLY A 13 0.46 6.44 -1.89
CA GLY A 13 1.36 5.30 -2.06
C GLY A 13 2.61 5.33 -1.17
N MET A 14 2.69 6.25 -0.21
CA MET A 14 3.86 6.44 0.66
C MET A 14 3.54 6.12 2.13
N VAL A 15 2.30 5.70 2.44
CA VAL A 15 1.93 5.37 3.82
C VAL A 15 2.54 4.02 4.19
N GLN A 16 3.37 4.04 5.22
CA GLN A 16 3.96 2.85 5.81
C GLN A 16 3.51 2.75 7.27
N LYS A 17 3.32 1.51 7.74
CA LYS A 17 3.00 1.21 9.13
C LYS A 17 3.80 -0.02 9.56
N LYS A 18 4.14 -0.09 10.84
CA LYS A 18 4.73 -1.30 11.43
C LYS A 18 3.64 -2.00 12.21
N ASP A 19 3.58 -3.32 12.08
CA ASP A 19 2.76 -4.14 12.96
C ASP A 19 3.33 -4.05 14.38
N SER A 20 2.49 -3.63 15.32
CA SER A 20 2.90 -3.38 16.71
C SER A 20 3.34 -4.63 17.47
N SER A 21 2.92 -5.82 17.03
CA SER A 21 3.21 -7.10 17.67
C SER A 21 4.47 -7.79 17.12
N THR A 22 4.65 -7.74 15.80
CA THR A 22 5.76 -8.45 15.11
C THR A 22 6.89 -7.51 14.68
N GLY A 23 6.66 -6.20 14.69
CA GLY A 23 7.59 -5.20 14.15
C GLY A 23 7.69 -5.22 12.61
N GLN A 24 6.95 -6.09 11.94
CA GLN A 24 6.99 -6.24 10.49
C GLN A 24 6.51 -4.94 9.81
N LYS A 25 7.25 -4.49 8.80
CA LYS A 25 6.90 -3.30 8.01
C LYS A 25 5.86 -3.64 6.96
N PHE A 26 4.85 -2.79 6.86
CA PHE A 26 3.84 -2.82 5.84
C PHE A 26 3.75 -1.47 5.14
N LYS A 27 3.27 -1.52 3.90
CA LYS A 27 3.05 -0.34 3.08
C LYS A 27 1.65 -0.40 2.46
N SER A 28 0.97 0.75 2.38
CA SER A 28 -0.33 0.85 1.74
C SER A 28 -0.20 0.70 0.22
N CYS A 29 -1.15 -0.02 -0.37
CA CYS A 29 -1.38 0.02 -1.81
C CYS A 29 -2.56 0.97 -2.09
N PRO A 30 -2.34 2.08 -2.80
CA PRO A 30 -3.39 3.01 -3.20
C PRO A 30 -4.57 2.33 -3.90
N HIS A 31 -4.30 1.41 -4.83
CA HIS A 31 -5.34 0.78 -5.62
C HIS A 31 -6.18 -0.22 -4.81
N CYS A 32 -5.57 -0.93 -3.85
CA CYS A 32 -6.32 -1.75 -2.89
C CYS A 32 -7.11 -0.88 -1.90
N SER A 33 -6.52 0.22 -1.44
CA SER A 33 -7.16 1.15 -0.51
C SER A 33 -8.37 1.85 -1.15
N ASP A 34 -8.24 2.23 -2.43
CA ASP A 34 -9.32 2.80 -3.22
C ASP A 34 -10.46 1.80 -3.43
N ALA A 35 -10.14 0.55 -3.78
CA ALA A 35 -11.13 -0.52 -3.91
C ALA A 35 -11.84 -0.86 -2.58
N ASN A 36 -11.13 -0.77 -1.45
CA ASN A 36 -11.71 -0.96 -0.13
C ASN A 36 -12.58 0.23 0.31
N SER A 37 -12.34 1.43 -0.23
CA SER A 37 -13.11 2.68 -0.04
C SER A 37 -13.23 3.25 1.38
N SER A 38 -12.84 2.50 2.42
CA SER A 38 -12.97 2.90 3.83
C SER A 38 -11.62 3.16 4.51
N GLU A 39 -10.69 2.21 4.37
CA GLU A 39 -9.41 2.21 5.05
C GLU A 39 -8.25 1.87 4.11
N HIS A 40 -7.03 2.29 4.50
CA HIS A 40 -5.82 1.84 3.83
C HIS A 40 -5.70 0.33 3.92
N VAL A 41 -5.32 -0.26 2.79
CA VAL A 41 -5.00 -1.67 2.70
C VAL A 41 -3.49 -1.82 2.54
N PHE A 42 -2.90 -2.51 3.51
CA PHE A 42 -1.48 -2.66 3.70
C PHE A 42 -1.02 -4.06 3.27
N HIS A 43 0.12 -4.10 2.59
CA HIS A 43 0.80 -5.34 2.23
C HIS A 43 2.25 -5.35 2.75
N PRO A 44 2.85 -6.54 2.96
CA PRO A 44 4.23 -6.68 3.42
C PRO A 44 5.22 -5.84 2.61
N TYR A 45 6.04 -5.07 3.32
CA TYR A 45 7.09 -4.25 2.74
C TYR A 45 8.47 -4.86 2.99
N PRO A 46 9.36 -4.95 1.97
CA PRO A 46 9.19 -4.53 0.57
C PRO A 46 8.61 -5.61 -0.36
N ALA A 47 8.42 -6.84 0.14
CA ALA A 47 8.15 -8.03 -0.66
C ALA A 47 6.98 -7.89 -1.65
N SER A 48 5.87 -7.26 -1.24
CA SER A 48 4.67 -7.15 -2.09
C SER A 48 4.70 -5.99 -3.09
N PHE A 49 5.73 -5.14 -3.09
CA PHE A 49 5.82 -3.97 -3.97
C PHE A 49 6.97 -4.08 -4.97
N GLY A 50 8.09 -4.65 -4.51
CA GLY A 50 9.36 -4.61 -5.23
C GLY A 50 10.00 -3.22 -5.23
N ILE A 51 11.27 -3.20 -5.58
CA ILE A 51 12.12 -2.01 -5.66
C ILE A 51 12.72 -1.88 -7.05
N THR A 52 12.94 -0.65 -7.51
CA THR A 52 13.60 -0.37 -8.78
C THR A 52 14.43 0.90 -8.69
N PRO A 53 15.63 0.96 -9.29
CA PRO A 53 16.47 2.17 -9.28
C PRO A 53 15.74 3.42 -9.80
N ALA A 54 14.91 3.28 -10.83
CA ALA A 54 14.15 4.38 -11.43
C ALA A 54 13.14 5.07 -10.50
N ARG A 55 12.79 4.45 -9.35
CA ARG A 55 11.88 5.02 -8.35
C ARG A 55 12.63 5.64 -7.16
N LYS A 56 13.96 5.58 -7.15
CA LYS A 56 14.77 6.16 -6.09
C LYS A 56 14.68 7.68 -6.15
N THR A 57 14.29 8.29 -5.03
CA THR A 57 14.24 9.75 -4.84
C THR A 57 14.62 10.06 -3.40
N ALA A 58 14.86 11.32 -3.06
CA ALA A 58 15.12 11.72 -1.67
C ALA A 58 14.00 11.29 -0.69
N ARG A 59 12.75 11.19 -1.16
CA ARG A 59 11.59 10.76 -0.35
C ARG A 59 11.29 9.25 -0.48
N ASN A 60 11.95 8.55 -1.39
CA ASN A 60 11.85 7.10 -1.60
C ASN A 60 13.27 6.56 -1.86
N PRO A 61 14.14 6.50 -0.84
CA PRO A 61 15.54 6.12 -1.04
C PRO A 61 15.69 4.66 -1.50
N ASP A 62 14.76 3.80 -1.07
CA ASP A 62 14.74 2.38 -1.43
C ASP A 62 14.27 2.14 -2.88
N GLY A 63 13.58 3.12 -3.47
CA GLY A 63 13.03 3.01 -4.82
C GLY A 63 11.88 2.02 -4.93
N TYR A 64 11.05 1.90 -3.88
CA TYR A 64 9.90 1.02 -3.91
C TYR A 64 8.81 1.51 -4.87
N GLN A 65 7.97 0.57 -5.31
CA GLN A 65 6.84 0.87 -6.17
C GLN A 65 5.63 1.38 -5.38
N SER A 66 4.80 2.21 -6.03
CA SER A 66 3.61 2.78 -5.37
C SER A 66 2.53 1.71 -5.13
N TYR A 67 2.31 0.83 -6.10
CA TYR A 67 1.29 -0.22 -6.05
C TYR A 67 1.90 -1.59 -5.75
N CYS A 68 1.14 -2.49 -5.12
CA CYS A 68 1.58 -3.86 -4.93
C CYS A 68 1.71 -4.58 -6.29
N ILE A 69 2.46 -5.67 -6.33
CA ILE A 69 2.76 -6.45 -7.55
C ILE A 69 1.46 -6.86 -8.27
N ASP A 70 0.45 -7.29 -7.51
CA ASP A 70 -0.85 -7.70 -8.09
C ASP A 70 -1.54 -6.53 -8.79
N CYS A 71 -1.63 -5.37 -8.13
CA CYS A 71 -2.24 -4.17 -8.71
C CYS A 71 -1.43 -3.60 -9.89
N ARG A 72 -0.10 -3.77 -9.90
CA ARG A 72 0.73 -3.33 -11.03
C ARG A 72 0.50 -4.13 -12.30
N ARG A 73 0.02 -5.37 -12.18
CA ARG A 73 -0.29 -6.26 -13.30
C ARG A 73 -1.72 -6.10 -13.82
N LEU A 74 -2.56 -5.31 -13.13
CA LEU A 74 -3.93 -5.07 -13.57
C LEU A 74 -3.97 -4.16 -14.80
N LYS A 75 -4.96 -4.41 -15.66
CA LYS A 75 -5.30 -3.49 -16.76
C LYS A 75 -5.89 -2.21 -16.18
N LYS A 76 -5.68 -1.10 -16.89
CA LYS A 76 -6.24 0.21 -16.51
C LYS A 76 -7.76 0.12 -16.36
N GLY A 77 -8.29 0.69 -15.27
CA GLY A 77 -9.73 0.73 -14.98
C GLY A 77 -10.29 -0.53 -14.29
N VAL A 78 -9.48 -1.58 -14.10
CA VAL A 78 -9.92 -2.78 -13.36
C VAL A 78 -9.74 -2.55 -11.86
N ALA A 79 -10.81 -2.71 -11.08
CA ALA A 79 -10.76 -2.63 -9.64
C ALA A 79 -9.81 -3.69 -9.04
N SER A 80 -9.11 -3.34 -7.96
CA SER A 80 -8.27 -4.32 -7.26
C SER A 80 -9.14 -5.38 -6.60
N LYS A 81 -8.72 -6.65 -6.73
CA LYS A 81 -9.22 -7.77 -5.90
C LYS A 81 -8.24 -8.15 -4.80
N ALA A 82 -7.00 -7.66 -4.88
CA ALA A 82 -5.94 -7.96 -3.92
C ALA A 82 -6.19 -7.29 -2.56
N PHE A 83 -7.17 -6.39 -2.46
CA PHE A 83 -7.49 -5.73 -1.20
C PHE A 83 -7.94 -6.72 -0.10
N HIS A 84 -8.55 -7.84 -0.48
CA HIS A 84 -8.90 -8.92 0.45
C HIS A 84 -7.68 -9.62 1.09
N ASN A 85 -6.52 -9.55 0.44
CA ASN A 85 -5.28 -10.19 0.90
C ASN A 85 -4.39 -9.23 1.72
N GLY A 86 -4.86 -8.00 1.96
CA GLY A 86 -4.12 -7.00 2.73
C GLY A 86 -4.64 -6.86 4.16
N ARG A 87 -3.83 -6.22 5.00
CA ARG A 87 -4.20 -5.84 6.36
C ARG A 87 -4.84 -4.45 6.34
N LEU A 88 -5.90 -4.25 7.11
CA LEU A 88 -6.52 -2.92 7.24
C LEU A 88 -5.67 -2.01 8.12
N CYS A 89 -5.87 -0.70 7.97
CA CYS A 89 -5.13 0.30 8.74
C CYS A 89 -5.35 0.16 10.25
N SER A 90 -6.58 -0.15 10.64
CA SER A 90 -7.00 -0.38 12.03
C SER A 90 -6.42 -1.64 12.67
N THR A 91 -5.92 -2.60 11.89
CA THR A 91 -5.42 -3.90 12.40
C THR A 91 -3.89 -4.00 12.46
N LEU A 92 -3.19 -2.88 12.29
CA LEU A 92 -1.73 -2.77 12.31
C LEU A 92 -1.23 -1.87 13.44
#